data_AF-A0A8S2VQH8-F1
#
_entry.id   AF-A0A8S2VQH8-F1
#
_cell.length_a   1.000
_cell.length_b   1.000
_cell.length_c   1.000
_cell.angle_alpha   90.00
_cell.angle_beta   90.00
_cell.angle_gamma   90.00
#
_symmetry.space_group_name_H-M   'P 1'
#
loop_
_entity.id
_entity.type
_entity.pdbx_description
1 polymer ?
#
loop_
_entity_poly.entity_id
_entity_poly.type
_entity_poly.pdbx_seq_one_letter_code
_entity_poly.pdbx_strand_id
1 'polypeptide(L)' 'MRDKVELCDFRIDINNKHFFCHKFLLIATSDYFKVMFNGHLNESQSDHVELKGFESSSIGVESM' A
#
# COMPACT_ATOMS: atom_id res chain seq x y z
N MET A 1 -3.85 -7.67 -13.21
CA MET A 1 -3.98 -8.20 -11.83
C MET A 1 -4.45 -7.12 -10.87
N ARG A 2 -3.69 -6.03 -10.65
CA ARG A 2 -4.12 -4.94 -9.75
C ARG A 2 -5.46 -4.29 -10.12
N ASP A 3 -5.68 -3.97 -11.40
CA ASP A 3 -6.92 -3.29 -11.85
C ASP A 3 -8.20 -4.14 -11.66
N LYS A 4 -8.03 -5.45 -11.48
CA LYS A 4 -9.09 -6.40 -11.14
C LYS A 4 -9.11 -6.76 -9.65
N VAL A 5 -8.23 -6.15 -8.85
CA VAL A 5 -8.01 -6.44 -7.43
C VAL A 5 -7.68 -7.92 -7.19
N GLU A 6 -7.08 -8.59 -8.18
CA GLU A 6 -6.72 -10.01 -8.08
C GLU A 6 -5.44 -10.18 -7.24
N LEU A 7 -5.51 -11.07 -6.26
CA LEU A 7 -4.41 -11.42 -5.34
C LEU A 7 -3.88 -10.23 -4.50
N CYS A 8 -4.58 -9.11 -4.47
CA CYS A 8 -4.21 -7.98 -3.61
C CYS A 8 -4.45 -8.35 -2.14
N ASP A 9 -3.39 -8.29 -1.35
CA ASP A 9 -3.33 -8.66 0.07
C ASP A 9 -3.06 -7.44 0.96
N PHE A 10 -3.07 -6.23 0.38
CA PHE A 10 -2.87 -4.98 1.11
C PHE A 10 -3.57 -3.78 0.46
N ARG A 11 -3.91 -2.78 1.28
CA ARG A 11 -4.51 -1.52 0.84
C ARG A 11 -3.71 -0.31 1.34
N ILE A 12 -3.48 0.66 0.48
CA ILE A 12 -2.88 1.95 0.85
C ILE A 12 -3.98 3.01 0.79
N ASP A 13 -4.14 3.76 1.87
CA ASP A 13 -5.15 4.81 2.00
C ASP A 13 -4.48 6.19 1.92
N ILE A 14 -4.95 7.05 1.00
CA ILE A 14 -4.45 8.42 0.83
C ILE A 14 -5.64 9.34 0.56
N ASN A 15 -5.83 10.37 1.40
CA ASN A 15 -6.85 11.41 1.20
C ASN A 15 -8.22 10.84 0.79
N ASN A 16 -8.70 9.84 1.54
CA ASN A 16 -9.96 9.10 1.31
C ASN A 16 -10.02 8.24 0.03
N LYS A 17 -8.90 8.01 -0.65
CA LYS A 17 -8.80 7.04 -1.73
C LYS A 17 -8.11 5.77 -1.26
N HIS A 18 -8.53 4.66 -1.85
CA HIS A 18 -8.08 3.31 -1.50
C HIS A 18 -7.34 2.69 -2.69
N PHE A 19 -6.12 2.22 -2.46
CA PHE A 19 -5.29 1.58 -3.48
C PHE A 19 -4.96 0.16 -3.08
N PHE A 20 -5.58 -0.81 -3.74
CA PHE A 20 -5.30 -2.22 -3.52
C PHE A 20 -3.99 -2.61 -4.21
N CYS A 21 -3.16 -3.37 -3.51
CA CYS A 21 -1.81 -3.69 -3.94
C CYS A 21 -1.35 -5.02 -3.35
N HIS A 22 -0.17 -5.47 -3.80
CA HIS A 22 0.46 -6.71 -3.39
C HIS A 22 1.61 -6.39 -2.42
N LYS A 23 1.59 -6.90 -1.19
CA LYS A 23 2.63 -6.68 -0.17
C LYS A 23 4.01 -7.01 -0.72
N PHE A 24 4.11 -8.15 -1.42
CA PHE A 24 5.37 -8.61 -1.99
C PHE A 24 6.02 -7.59 -2.93
N LEU A 25 5.23 -6.95 -3.80
CA LEU A 25 5.74 -5.93 -4.72
C LEU A 25 6.18 -4.68 -3.95
N LEU A 26 5.42 -4.25 -2.94
CA LEU A 26 5.80 -3.11 -2.11
C LEU A 26 7.12 -3.33 -1.38
N ILE A 27 7.32 -4.51 -0.79
CA ILE A 27 8.56 -4.90 -0.11
C ILE A 27 9.74 -4.92 -1.08
N ALA A 28 9.54 -5.43 -2.29
CA ALA A 28 10.59 -5.55 -3.29
C ALA A 28 11.06 -4.20 -3.82
N THR A 29 10.18 -3.19 -3.85
CA THR A 29 10.48 -1.87 -4.47
C THR A 29 10.66 -0.74 -3.47
N SER A 30 10.45 -0.97 -2.17
CA SER A 30 10.50 0.08 -1.16
C SER A 30 11.01 -0.43 0.19
N ASP A 31 12.11 0.16 0.65
CA ASP A 31 12.67 -0.14 1.97
C ASP A 31 11.73 0.27 3.11
N TYR A 32 10.89 1.31 2.91
CA TYR A 32 9.86 1.70 3.87
C TYR A 32 8.90 0.53 4.14
N PHE A 33 8.31 -0.04 3.07
CA PHE A 33 7.38 -1.15 3.20
C PHE A 33 8.08 -2.42 3.69
N LYS A 34 9.33 -2.65 3.28
CA LYS A 34 10.14 -3.77 3.80
C LYS A 34 10.32 -3.69 5.32
N VAL A 35 10.64 -2.53 5.86
CA VAL A 35 10.77 -2.33 7.31
C VAL A 35 9.41 -2.43 8.00
N MET A 36 8.37 -1.82 7.43
CA MET A 36 7.02 -1.84 7.98
C MET A 36 6.47 -3.26 8.14
N PHE A 37 6.58 -4.10 7.09
CA PHE A 37 6.07 -5.47 7.13
C PHE A 37 6.92 -6.46 7.92
N ASN A 38 8.21 -6.17 8.13
CA ASN A 38 9.09 -7.01 8.97
C ASN A 38 9.17 -6.51 10.43
N GLY A 39 8.51 -5.41 10.76
CA GLY A 39 8.47 -4.87 12.12
C GLY A 39 7.51 -5.64 13.04
N HIS A 40 7.77 -5.60 14.35
CA HIS A 40 6.84 -6.09 15.39
C HIS A 40 5.78 -5.04 15.79
N LEU A 41 5.64 -3.98 15.01
CA LEU A 41 4.68 -2.90 15.26
C LEU A 41 3.27 -3.33 14.85
N ASN A 42 2.24 -2.78 15.48
CA ASN A 42 0.85 -3.16 15.25
C ASN A 42 0.44 -3.01 13.76
N GLU A 43 1.05 -2.05 13.06
CA GLU A 43 0.86 -1.80 11.64
C GLU A 43 1.30 -2.97 10.74
N SER A 44 2.24 -3.83 11.16
CA SER A 44 2.68 -4.97 10.36
C SER A 44 1.62 -6.07 10.24
N GLN A 45 0.69 -6.12 11.21
CA GLN A 45 -0.46 -7.02 11.22
C GLN A 45 -1.70 -6.45 10.52
N SER A 46 -1.66 -5.17 10.15
CA SER A 46 -2.75 -4.52 9.44
C SER A 46 -2.79 -5.00 7.97
N ASP A 47 -4.00 -5.06 7.41
CA ASP A 47 -4.26 -5.27 5.99
C ASP A 47 -4.20 -3.96 5.18
N HIS A 48 -3.99 -2.83 5.86
CA HIS A 48 -3.86 -1.53 5.22
C HIS A 48 -2.95 -0.56 6.00
N VAL A 49 -2.51 0.49 5.30
CA VAL A 49 -1.81 1.64 5.91
C VAL A 49 -2.35 2.95 5.35
N GLU A 50 -2.51 3.94 6.21
CA GLU A 50 -2.82 5.33 5.83
C GLU A 50 -1.52 6.12 5.66
N LEU A 51 -1.25 6.62 4.45
CA LEU A 51 -0.11 7.49 4.19
C LEU A 51 -0.55 8.96 4.30
N LYS A 52 -0.27 9.56 5.45
CA LYS A 52 -0.55 10.97 5.72
C LYS A 52 0.47 11.88 5.04
N GLY A 53 0.01 13.00 4.48
CA GLY A 53 0.87 14.01 3.84
C GLY A 53 1.27 13.70 2.39
N PHE A 54 0.70 12.66 1.79
CA PHE A 54 0.83 12.38 0.36
C PHE A 54 -0.42 12.86 -0.38
N GLU A 55 -0.21 13.40 -1.59
CA GLU A 55 -1.32 13.60 -2.52
C GLU A 55 -1.65 12.27 -3.22
N SER A 56 -2.93 12.04 -3.50
CA SER A 56 -3.34 10.79 -4.14
C SER A 56 -2.75 10.59 -5.54
N SER A 57 -2.41 11.69 -6.23
CA SER A 57 -1.73 11.69 -7.52
C SER A 57 -0.24 11.32 -7.42
N SER A 58 0.35 11.31 -6.22
CA SER A 58 1.75 10.96 -6.00
C SER A 58 2.00 9.46 -6.06
N ILE A 59 0.98 8.63 -5.80
CA ILE A 59 0.98 7.25 -6.24
C ILE A 59 0.56 7.31 -7.70
N GLY A 60 1.42 6.88 -8.63
CA GLY A 60 1.19 6.90 -10.10
C GLY A 60 0.09 5.95 -10.59
N VAL A 61 -0.98 5.83 -9.83
CA VAL A 61 -2.25 5.18 -10.17
C VAL A 61 -3.18 6.29 -10.64
N GLU A 62 -3.04 6.69 -11.89
CA GLU A 62 -4.07 7.52 -12.50
C GLU A 62 -5.40 6.75 -12.46
N SER A 63 -6.40 7.41 -11.87
CA SER A 63 -7.74 6.84 -11.73
C SER A 63 -8.31 6.63 -13.14
N MET A 64 -8.42 5.37 -13.56
CA MET A 64 -9.31 4.98 -14.66
C MET A 64 -10.75 4.88 -14.16
#